data_AF-A0A6J5UCD3-F1
#
_entry.id   AF-A0A6J5UCD3-F1
#
_cell.length_a   1.000
_cell.length_b   1.000
_cell.length_c   1.000
_cell.angle_alpha   90.00
_cell.angle_beta   90.00
_cell.angle_gamma   90.00
#
_symmetry.space_group_name_H-M   'P 1'
#
loop_
_entity.id
_entity.type
_entity.pdbx_description
1 polymer ?
#
loop_
_entity_poly.entity_id
_entity_poly.type
_entity_poly.pdbx_seq_one_letter_code
_entity_poly.pdbx_strand_id
1 'polypeptide(L)'
;MVGQLLLHITLFLWSMSNALLAVASEASLAKPSCLSQCGNVTQIPYPFGIGAGCYLDDWFRITCDNSASPPKAFLNKTGLEVLNISLGGTLTVTSPITFSNCSNKKSDRQARNVFFSPFVYSQSNRFTSIGCEVIALMSDFGKPLAGCYSICDNTAHSSSTIFPNNSCSGLHCCQTTILKGLSFFDTTFRSMLNDSESEKECKYAFLVDRDWFMSTNISTIVDMDNVPVVLEYQLRKYSARDIYGTYNFSPQNMTCNDDWQCSCNTGYQGNPYLLDGCQVLICTLP
;
A
#
# COMPACT_ATOMS: atom_id res chain seq x y z
N MET A 1 43.01 -6.47 56.69
CA MET A 1 42.48 -7.48 55.75
C MET A 1 40.96 -7.60 55.75
N VAL A 2 40.27 -7.53 56.91
CA VAL A 2 38.79 -7.69 56.97
C VAL A 2 38.01 -6.50 56.36
N GLY A 3 38.43 -5.25 56.61
CA GLY A 3 37.74 -4.07 56.08
C GLY A 3 37.80 -3.91 54.56
N GLN A 4 38.85 -4.43 53.93
CA GLN A 4 39.03 -4.37 52.47
C GLN A 4 38.10 -5.36 51.77
N LEU A 5 37.84 -6.52 52.40
CA LEU A 5 36.89 -7.52 51.90
C LEU A 5 35.43 -7.04 51.98
N LEU A 6 35.06 -6.37 53.08
CA LEU A 6 33.72 -5.80 53.26
C LEU A 6 33.41 -4.70 52.24
N LEU A 7 34.39 -3.85 51.90
CA LEU A 7 34.22 -2.80 50.89
C LEU A 7 34.00 -3.36 49.48
N HIS A 8 34.67 -4.47 49.16
CA HIS A 8 34.49 -5.14 47.86
C HIS A 8 33.13 -5.81 47.76
N ILE A 9 32.63 -6.40 48.86
CA ILE A 9 31.30 -7.03 48.91
C ILE A 9 30.19 -5.98 48.78
N THR A 10 30.30 -4.82 49.44
CA THR A 10 29.29 -3.75 49.30
C THR A 10 29.30 -3.11 47.92
N LEU A 11 30.47 -2.92 47.31
CA LEU A 11 30.59 -2.47 45.91
C LEU A 11 30.02 -3.50 44.92
N PHE A 12 30.22 -4.80 45.17
CA PHE A 12 29.62 -5.86 44.35
C PHE A 12 28.10 -5.93 44.50
N LEU A 13 27.57 -5.79 45.71
CA LEU A 13 26.12 -5.77 45.96
C LEU A 13 25.44 -4.50 45.40
N TRP A 14 26.15 -3.37 45.38
CA TRP A 14 25.69 -2.13 44.74
C TRP A 14 25.72 -2.22 43.21
N SER A 15 26.75 -2.88 42.66
CA SER A 15 26.86 -3.21 41.23
C SER A 15 25.71 -4.11 40.74
N MET A 16 25.27 -5.08 41.56
CA MET A 16 24.20 -6.01 41.20
C MET A 16 22.77 -5.44 41.33
N SER A 17 22.59 -4.22 41.88
CA SER A 17 21.25 -3.62 42.06
C SER A 17 20.75 -2.80 40.86
N ASN A 18 21.55 -2.63 39.80
CA ASN A 18 21.23 -1.72 38.68
C ASN A 18 21.10 -2.38 37.29
N ALA A 19 20.95 -3.70 37.21
CA ALA A 19 20.78 -4.39 35.93
C ALA A 19 19.38 -4.99 35.77
N LEU A 20 18.33 -4.16 35.90
CA LEU A 20 17.04 -4.45 35.28
C LEU A 20 17.02 -3.73 33.92
N LEU A 21 17.56 -4.37 32.89
CA LEU A 21 17.36 -3.90 31.52
C LEU A 21 15.88 -4.15 31.17
N ALA A 22 15.05 -3.11 31.31
CA ALA A 22 13.72 -3.10 30.73
C ALA A 22 13.89 -3.11 29.20
N VAL A 23 13.72 -4.27 28.59
CA VAL A 23 13.62 -4.38 27.13
C VAL A 23 12.30 -3.72 26.75
N ALA A 24 12.36 -2.61 26.02
CA ALA A 24 11.17 -2.07 25.37
C ALA A 24 10.66 -3.14 24.39
N SER A 25 9.63 -3.86 24.80
CA SER A 25 8.88 -4.76 23.93
C SER A 25 8.09 -3.86 22.98
N GLU A 26 8.54 -3.72 21.72
CA GLU A 26 7.68 -3.17 20.68
C GLU A 26 6.37 -3.97 20.67
N ALA A 27 5.24 -3.28 20.79
CA ALA A 27 3.93 -3.92 20.77
C ALA A 27 3.77 -4.66 19.43
N SER A 28 3.63 -5.99 19.47
CA SER A 28 3.44 -6.80 18.27
C SER A 28 2.21 -6.31 17.50
N LEU A 29 2.39 -6.01 16.22
CA LEU A 29 1.27 -5.64 15.35
C LEU A 29 0.52 -6.86 14.80
N ALA A 30 1.08 -8.05 14.90
CA ALA A 30 0.44 -9.30 14.51
C ALA A 30 -0.20 -10.00 15.71
N LYS A 31 -1.14 -10.91 15.44
CA LYS A 31 -1.66 -11.83 16.47
C LYS A 31 -0.52 -12.64 17.11
N PRO A 32 -0.67 -13.07 18.37
CA PRO A 32 0.32 -13.92 19.04
C PRO A 32 0.65 -15.16 18.19
N SER A 33 1.94 -15.51 18.13
CA SER A 33 2.46 -16.66 17.37
C SER A 33 2.30 -16.59 15.84
N CYS A 34 1.94 -15.43 15.27
CA CYS A 34 1.83 -15.24 13.83
C CYS A 34 3.11 -14.64 13.23
N LEU A 35 3.46 -15.11 12.03
CA LEU A 35 4.53 -14.53 11.22
C LEU A 35 4.11 -13.14 10.74
N SER A 36 4.97 -12.15 11.00
CA SER A 36 4.75 -10.75 10.63
C SER A 36 5.64 -10.27 9.48
N GLN A 37 6.44 -11.15 8.87
CA GLN A 37 7.37 -10.76 7.81
C GLN A 37 7.29 -11.67 6.59
N CYS A 38 7.38 -11.06 5.41
CA CYS A 38 7.62 -11.72 4.13
C CYS A 38 8.48 -10.81 3.24
N GLY A 39 9.74 -11.19 3.06
CA GLY A 39 10.73 -10.40 2.30
C GLY A 39 10.86 -8.97 2.82
N ASN A 40 10.56 -8.01 1.95
CA ASN A 40 10.65 -6.58 2.24
C ASN A 40 9.46 -6.04 3.07
N VAL A 41 8.39 -6.83 3.24
CA VAL A 41 7.27 -6.46 4.12
C VAL A 41 7.57 -7.01 5.51
N THR A 42 8.06 -6.16 6.41
CA THR A 42 8.62 -6.56 7.71
C THR A 42 7.65 -6.49 8.89
N GLN A 43 6.52 -5.81 8.75
CA GLN A 43 5.52 -5.61 9.80
C GLN A 43 4.11 -5.82 9.25
N ILE A 44 3.74 -7.07 8.95
CA ILE A 44 2.38 -7.45 8.53
C ILE A 44 1.48 -7.38 9.78
N PRO A 45 0.57 -6.40 9.87
CA PRO A 45 -0.27 -6.23 11.03
C PRO A 45 -1.60 -6.97 10.86
N TYR A 46 -2.19 -7.44 11.95
CA TYR A 46 -3.60 -7.83 11.93
C TYR A 46 -4.46 -6.60 11.51
N PRO A 47 -5.46 -6.70 10.61
CA PRO A 47 -6.21 -7.89 10.19
C PRO A 47 -5.52 -8.80 9.17
N PHE A 48 -4.35 -8.41 8.64
CA PHE A 48 -3.56 -9.23 7.73
C PHE A 48 -2.69 -10.24 8.47
N GLY A 49 -2.37 -11.35 7.81
CA GLY A 49 -1.51 -12.35 8.42
C GLY A 49 -1.17 -13.52 7.51
N ILE A 50 -0.12 -14.25 7.91
CA ILE A 50 0.36 -15.44 7.24
C ILE A 50 0.05 -16.65 8.11
N GLY A 51 -0.59 -17.67 7.53
CA GLY A 51 -0.97 -18.90 8.23
C GLY A 51 -2.37 -18.87 8.84
N ALA A 52 -2.89 -20.06 9.14
CA ALA A 52 -4.25 -20.22 9.67
C ALA A 52 -4.39 -19.53 11.04
N GLY A 53 -5.48 -18.79 11.23
CA GLY A 53 -5.78 -18.06 12.47
C GLY A 53 -5.10 -16.69 12.60
N CYS A 54 -4.21 -16.32 11.68
CA CYS A 54 -3.43 -15.09 11.75
C CYS A 54 -4.05 -13.88 11.05
N TYR A 55 -5.08 -14.09 10.23
CA TYR A 55 -5.78 -13.06 9.48
C TYR A 55 -7.26 -13.03 9.85
N LEU A 56 -7.94 -11.91 9.59
CA LEU A 56 -9.36 -11.71 9.88
C LEU A 56 -10.26 -12.60 9.01
N ASP A 57 -10.02 -12.58 7.70
CA ASP A 57 -10.64 -13.47 6.73
C ASP A 57 -9.73 -13.65 5.51
N ASP A 58 -10.12 -14.52 4.58
CA ASP A 58 -9.32 -14.88 3.41
C ASP A 58 -8.92 -13.70 2.49
N TRP A 59 -9.63 -12.58 2.50
CA TRP A 59 -9.23 -11.36 1.78
C TRP A 59 -8.01 -10.69 2.39
N PHE A 60 -7.80 -10.84 3.70
CA PHE A 60 -6.64 -10.34 4.44
C PHE A 60 -5.51 -11.37 4.56
N ARG A 61 -5.69 -12.57 4.01
CA ARG A 61 -4.65 -13.59 3.99
C ARG A 61 -3.49 -13.17 3.10
N ILE A 62 -2.30 -13.14 3.69
CA ILE A 62 -1.04 -12.96 2.96
C ILE A 62 -0.42 -14.32 2.67
N THR A 63 -0.01 -14.52 1.41
CA THR A 63 0.84 -15.63 0.99
C THR A 63 2.25 -15.12 0.72
N CYS A 64 3.25 -15.82 1.24
CA CYS A 64 4.64 -15.49 0.99
C CYS A 64 5.20 -16.42 -0.08
N ASP A 65 5.53 -15.86 -1.24
CA ASP A 65 6.19 -16.58 -2.32
C ASP A 65 7.70 -16.60 -2.08
N ASN A 66 8.21 -17.78 -1.73
CA ASN A 66 9.64 -18.01 -1.46
C ASN A 66 10.43 -18.38 -2.72
N SER A 67 9.81 -18.42 -3.91
CA SER A 67 10.51 -18.69 -5.16
C SER A 67 11.33 -17.49 -5.64
N ALA A 68 10.99 -16.28 -5.18
CA ALA A 68 11.75 -15.05 -5.41
C ALA A 68 12.79 -14.82 -4.31
N SER A 69 13.84 -14.05 -4.63
CA SER A 69 14.85 -13.59 -3.67
C SER A 69 14.95 -12.06 -3.73
N PRO A 70 14.53 -11.33 -2.67
CA PRO A 70 13.86 -11.81 -1.46
C PRO A 70 12.44 -12.36 -1.74
N PRO A 71 11.84 -13.11 -0.79
CA PRO A 71 10.45 -13.54 -0.89
C PRO A 71 9.47 -12.39 -1.12
N LYS A 72 8.34 -12.67 -1.76
CA LYS A 72 7.33 -11.65 -2.10
C LYS A 72 5.99 -11.91 -1.42
N ALA A 73 5.40 -10.87 -0.84
CA ALA A 73 4.11 -10.95 -0.18
C ALA A 73 2.97 -10.73 -1.19
N PHE A 74 1.93 -11.53 -1.13
CA PHE A 74 0.76 -11.39 -2.01
C PHE A 74 -0.55 -11.48 -1.24
N LEU A 75 -1.54 -10.70 -1.65
CA LEU A 75 -2.94 -10.91 -1.25
C LEU A 75 -3.46 -12.18 -1.91
N ASN A 76 -3.82 -13.19 -1.12
CA ASN A 76 -4.15 -14.53 -1.62
C ASN A 76 -5.30 -14.54 -2.65
N LYS A 77 -6.37 -13.76 -2.44
CA LYS A 77 -7.56 -13.77 -3.32
C LYS A 77 -7.36 -13.01 -4.62
N THR A 78 -6.55 -11.94 -4.61
CA THR A 78 -6.38 -11.04 -5.76
C THR A 78 -5.09 -11.31 -6.53
N GLY A 79 -4.09 -11.90 -5.89
CA GLY A 79 -2.75 -12.10 -6.46
C GLY A 79 -1.93 -10.82 -6.55
N LEU A 80 -2.34 -9.75 -5.88
CA LEU A 80 -1.62 -8.47 -5.88
C LEU A 80 -0.41 -8.56 -4.94
N GLU A 81 0.78 -8.20 -5.44
CA GLU A 81 2.00 -8.10 -4.61
C GLU A 81 1.83 -6.94 -3.63
N VAL A 82 2.04 -7.21 -2.35
CA VAL A 82 1.94 -6.23 -1.27
C VAL A 82 3.32 -5.61 -1.04
N LEU A 83 3.37 -4.29 -1.07
CA LEU A 83 4.58 -3.51 -0.86
C LEU A 83 4.63 -2.90 0.55
N ASN A 84 3.47 -2.51 1.08
CA ASN A 84 3.35 -1.93 2.42
C ASN A 84 1.92 -2.13 2.96
N ILE A 85 1.78 -2.27 4.28
CA ILE A 85 0.49 -2.27 4.96
C ILE A 85 0.56 -1.24 6.09
N SER A 86 -0.42 -0.33 6.13
CA SER A 86 -0.56 0.67 7.17
C SER A 86 -1.79 0.37 8.03
N LEU A 87 -1.62 0.41 9.35
CA LEU A 87 -2.73 0.30 10.31
C LEU A 87 -3.77 1.42 10.17
N GLY A 88 -3.42 2.52 9.49
CA GLY A 88 -4.30 3.63 9.16
C GLY A 88 -5.35 3.34 8.09
N GLY A 89 -5.55 2.07 7.70
CA GLY A 89 -6.63 1.69 6.78
C GLY A 89 -6.20 1.56 5.32
N THR A 90 -4.90 1.55 5.02
CA THR A 90 -4.38 1.48 3.66
C THR A 90 -3.33 0.39 3.46
N LEU A 91 -3.20 -0.09 2.23
CA LEU A 91 -2.10 -0.94 1.80
C LEU A 91 -1.63 -0.53 0.40
N THR A 92 -0.32 -0.56 0.18
CA THR A 92 0.26 -0.30 -1.14
C THR A 92 0.54 -1.64 -1.81
N VAL A 93 0.04 -1.81 -3.03
CA VAL A 93 0.19 -3.03 -3.83
C VAL A 93 0.69 -2.70 -5.23
N THR A 94 1.21 -3.68 -5.95
CA THR A 94 1.57 -3.51 -7.36
C THR A 94 0.32 -3.62 -8.25
N SER A 95 0.11 -2.69 -9.16
CA SER A 95 -0.93 -2.72 -10.19
C SER A 95 -0.31 -2.74 -11.58
N PRO A 96 -0.85 -3.52 -12.54
CA PRO A 96 -0.34 -3.54 -13.89
C PRO A 96 -0.52 -2.21 -14.61
N ILE A 97 0.40 -1.93 -15.54
CA ILE A 97 0.24 -0.88 -16.55
C ILE A 97 -0.54 -1.46 -17.75
N THR A 98 -1.52 -0.71 -18.23
CA THR A 98 -2.24 -1.00 -19.49
C THR A 98 -1.42 -0.45 -20.65
N PHE A 99 -1.07 -1.31 -21.59
CA PHE A 99 -0.28 -0.94 -22.78
C PHE A 99 -1.12 -1.07 -24.05
N SER A 100 -0.88 -0.19 -25.02
CA SER A 100 -1.40 -0.30 -26.38
C SER A 100 -0.28 0.00 -27.38
N ASN A 101 -0.16 -0.81 -28.42
CA ASN A 101 0.83 -0.65 -29.52
C ASN A 101 2.29 -0.62 -29.07
N CYS A 102 2.63 -1.43 -28.06
CA CYS A 102 3.97 -1.55 -27.52
C CYS A 102 4.55 -2.93 -27.85
N SER A 103 5.49 -3.02 -28.79
CA SER A 103 5.97 -4.28 -29.38
C SER A 103 6.51 -5.30 -28.37
N ASN A 104 7.06 -4.85 -27.24
CA ASN A 104 7.68 -5.70 -26.21
C ASN A 104 6.82 -5.86 -24.95
N LYS A 105 5.60 -5.34 -24.95
CA LYS A 105 4.73 -5.38 -23.77
C LYS A 105 3.46 -6.16 -24.10
N LYS A 106 3.00 -6.96 -23.14
CA LYS A 106 1.74 -7.69 -23.28
C LYS A 106 0.58 -6.68 -23.28
N SER A 107 -0.21 -6.67 -24.36
CA SER A 107 -1.44 -5.87 -24.46
C SER A 107 -2.50 -6.33 -23.46
N ASP A 108 -3.54 -5.51 -23.28
CA ASP A 108 -4.79 -5.88 -22.58
C ASP A 108 -4.64 -6.23 -21.10
N ARG A 109 -3.61 -5.69 -20.45
CA ARG A 109 -3.46 -5.77 -18.99
C ARG A 109 -4.38 -4.75 -18.33
N GLN A 110 -5.22 -5.20 -17.40
CA GLN A 110 -6.15 -4.33 -16.68
C GLN A 110 -5.87 -4.35 -15.18
N ALA A 111 -6.23 -3.26 -14.50
CA ALA A 111 -6.21 -3.20 -13.05
C ALA A 111 -7.08 -4.31 -12.45
N ARG A 112 -6.69 -4.81 -11.28
CA ARG A 112 -7.39 -5.96 -10.69
C ARG A 112 -8.78 -5.54 -10.21
N ASN A 113 -9.78 -6.31 -10.58
CA ASN A 113 -11.12 -6.17 -10.01
C ASN A 113 -11.09 -6.53 -8.51
N VAL A 114 -11.36 -5.54 -7.65
CA VAL A 114 -11.50 -5.69 -6.20
C VAL A 114 -12.95 -5.50 -5.74
N PHE A 115 -13.90 -5.49 -6.67
CA PHE A 115 -15.33 -5.52 -6.37
C PHE A 115 -15.68 -6.71 -5.47
N PHE A 116 -16.63 -6.51 -4.55
CA PHE A 116 -17.00 -7.44 -3.47
C PHE A 116 -15.92 -7.74 -2.41
N SER A 117 -14.68 -7.26 -2.56
CA SER A 117 -13.69 -7.34 -1.50
C SER A 117 -13.90 -6.24 -0.43
N PRO A 118 -13.19 -6.32 0.71
CA PRO A 118 -13.08 -5.21 1.66
C PRO A 118 -12.24 -4.03 1.15
N PHE A 119 -11.68 -4.10 -0.06
CA PHE A 119 -10.77 -3.13 -0.63
C PHE A 119 -11.44 -2.20 -1.63
N VAL A 120 -10.99 -0.93 -1.64
CA VAL A 120 -11.28 0.06 -2.69
C VAL A 120 -10.00 0.79 -3.07
N TYR A 121 -9.93 1.32 -4.28
CA TYR A 121 -8.84 2.19 -4.70
C TYR A 121 -8.91 3.53 -3.99
N SER A 122 -7.81 3.93 -3.34
CA SER A 122 -7.73 5.19 -2.60
C SER A 122 -7.75 6.41 -3.51
N GLN A 123 -8.39 7.50 -3.08
CA GLN A 123 -8.35 8.78 -3.80
C GLN A 123 -6.95 9.46 -3.74
N SER A 124 -6.01 8.91 -2.98
CA SER A 124 -4.59 9.28 -3.03
C SER A 124 -3.92 8.87 -4.35
N ASN A 125 -4.53 7.96 -5.12
CA ASN A 125 -4.03 7.59 -6.43
C ASN A 125 -4.41 8.61 -7.52
N ARG A 126 -3.69 8.57 -8.64
CA ARG A 126 -3.99 9.31 -9.88
C ARG A 126 -4.06 8.36 -11.06
N PHE A 127 -5.14 8.45 -11.83
CA PHE A 127 -5.19 7.78 -13.12
C PHE A 127 -4.33 8.58 -14.09
N THR A 128 -3.31 7.93 -14.62
CA THR A 128 -2.25 8.55 -15.41
C THR A 128 -2.21 7.92 -16.79
N SER A 129 -2.07 8.73 -17.82
CA SER A 129 -1.78 8.28 -19.18
C SER A 129 -0.49 8.89 -19.69
N ILE A 130 0.29 8.13 -20.47
CA ILE A 130 1.47 8.61 -21.20
C ILE A 130 1.28 8.24 -22.67
N GLY A 131 1.42 9.23 -23.55
CA GLY A 131 1.23 9.10 -24.99
C GLY A 131 1.03 10.45 -25.69
N CYS A 132 0.82 10.41 -27.00
CA CYS A 132 0.63 11.56 -27.88
C CYS A 132 -0.72 11.42 -28.61
N GLU A 133 -1.47 12.53 -28.67
CA GLU A 133 -2.81 12.61 -29.24
C GLU A 133 -3.79 11.48 -28.85
N VAL A 134 -3.80 11.11 -27.57
CA VAL A 134 -4.55 9.95 -27.08
C VAL A 134 -5.38 10.28 -25.85
N ILE A 135 -6.62 9.76 -25.81
CA ILE A 135 -7.45 9.71 -24.60
C ILE A 135 -7.37 8.32 -24.00
N ALA A 136 -6.88 8.21 -22.77
CA ALA A 136 -7.09 7.03 -21.93
C ALA A 136 -8.42 7.20 -21.17
N LEU A 137 -9.32 6.23 -21.30
CA LEU A 137 -10.62 6.21 -20.65
C LEU A 137 -10.68 5.11 -19.59
N MET A 138 -11.05 5.52 -18.38
CA MET A 138 -11.45 4.65 -17.28
C MET A 138 -12.95 4.41 -17.37
N SER A 139 -13.39 3.16 -17.43
CA SER A 139 -14.82 2.80 -17.54
C SER A 139 -15.23 1.77 -16.50
N ASP A 140 -16.43 1.92 -15.95
CA ASP A 140 -17.07 0.94 -15.07
C ASP A 140 -18.21 0.25 -15.82
N PHE A 141 -18.06 -1.06 -16.06
CA PHE A 141 -18.96 -1.87 -16.88
C PHE A 141 -19.36 -1.19 -18.21
N GLY A 142 -18.35 -0.64 -18.90
CA GLY A 142 -18.51 0.04 -20.20
C GLY A 142 -19.00 1.50 -20.13
N LYS A 143 -19.31 2.03 -18.94
CA LYS A 143 -19.67 3.44 -18.75
C LYS A 143 -18.42 4.26 -18.40
N PRO A 144 -18.08 5.31 -19.17
CA PRO A 144 -16.94 6.16 -18.85
C PRO A 144 -17.10 6.82 -17.48
N LEU A 145 -16.10 6.67 -16.62
CA LEU A 145 -16.01 7.32 -15.31
C LEU A 145 -15.10 8.54 -15.35
N ALA A 146 -13.95 8.40 -15.99
CA ALA A 146 -12.92 9.43 -16.10
C ALA A 146 -12.13 9.25 -17.40
N GLY A 147 -11.51 10.32 -17.86
CA GLY A 147 -10.64 10.30 -19.01
C GLY A 147 -9.41 11.17 -18.78
N CYS A 148 -8.34 10.83 -19.47
CA CYS A 148 -7.12 11.62 -19.50
C CYS A 148 -6.67 11.79 -20.94
N TYR A 149 -6.53 13.04 -21.38
CA TYR A 149 -6.10 13.37 -22.74
C TYR A 149 -4.68 13.92 -22.71
N SER A 150 -3.82 13.39 -23.57
CA SER A 150 -2.44 13.83 -23.73
C SER A 150 -2.21 14.35 -25.15
N ILE A 151 -1.74 15.59 -25.26
CA ILE A 151 -1.29 16.24 -26.49
C ILE A 151 0.23 16.14 -26.63
N CYS A 152 0.77 16.42 -27.80
CA CYS A 152 2.21 16.43 -28.06
C CYS A 152 2.60 17.68 -28.86
N ASP A 153 3.84 18.12 -28.70
CA ASP A 153 4.36 19.28 -29.43
C ASP A 153 4.91 18.86 -30.80
N ASN A 154 4.23 19.25 -31.87
CA ASN A 154 4.66 18.98 -33.24
C ASN A 154 5.82 19.91 -33.72
N THR A 155 6.26 20.86 -32.89
CA THR A 155 7.26 21.88 -33.28
C THR A 155 8.69 21.60 -32.82
N ALA A 156 8.91 20.57 -31.99
CA ALA A 156 10.23 20.20 -31.51
C ALA A 156 10.75 18.92 -32.19
N HIS A 157 11.76 19.06 -33.06
CA HIS A 157 12.64 17.96 -33.50
C HIS A 157 13.51 17.38 -32.37
N SER A 158 13.09 17.53 -31.12
CA SER A 158 13.80 17.11 -29.93
C SER A 158 13.11 15.89 -29.34
N SER A 159 13.69 14.72 -29.60
CA SER A 159 13.37 13.41 -29.02
C SER A 159 13.46 13.33 -27.48
N SER A 160 13.47 14.45 -26.77
CA SER A 160 13.49 14.48 -25.32
C SER A 160 12.10 14.86 -24.82
N THR A 161 11.37 13.86 -24.35
CA THR A 161 10.26 14.04 -23.41
C THR A 161 10.82 14.67 -22.13
N ILE A 162 11.03 15.99 -22.15
CA ILE A 162 11.42 16.74 -20.96
C ILE A 162 10.14 16.88 -20.15
N PHE A 163 10.03 16.07 -19.10
CA PHE A 163 9.02 16.24 -18.05
C PHE A 163 9.67 17.07 -16.93
N PRO A 164 9.70 18.42 -17.02
CA PRO A 164 10.24 19.21 -15.92
C PRO A 164 9.42 18.89 -14.65
N ASN A 165 10.11 18.44 -13.60
CA ASN A 165 9.56 18.14 -12.28
C ASN A 165 8.46 17.05 -12.24
N ASN A 166 8.51 16.03 -13.12
CA ASN A 166 7.48 14.99 -13.21
C ASN A 166 6.05 15.56 -13.40
N SER A 167 5.93 16.79 -13.90
CA SER A 167 4.63 17.41 -14.14
C SER A 167 3.92 16.67 -15.26
N CYS A 168 2.71 16.18 -14.96
CA CYS A 168 1.91 15.38 -15.89
C CYS A 168 0.54 16.00 -16.13
N SER A 169 0.55 17.10 -16.88
CA SER A 169 -0.57 18.06 -16.96
C SER A 169 -1.07 18.29 -18.39
N GLY A 170 -1.03 17.27 -19.24
CA GLY A 170 -1.63 17.27 -20.59
C GLY A 170 -0.63 17.17 -21.73
N LEU A 171 0.61 17.63 -21.58
CA LEU A 171 1.66 17.50 -22.61
C LEU A 171 2.44 16.20 -22.41
N HIS A 172 2.41 15.30 -23.41
CA HIS A 172 2.95 13.94 -23.44
C HIS A 172 2.43 12.96 -22.37
N CYS A 173 1.80 13.47 -21.32
CA CYS A 173 1.13 12.67 -20.32
C CYS A 173 0.04 13.51 -19.62
N CYS A 174 -0.91 12.83 -18.98
CA CYS A 174 -2.03 13.45 -18.28
C CYS A 174 -2.31 12.70 -16.97
N GLN A 175 -2.80 13.42 -15.96
CA GLN A 175 -3.37 12.84 -14.74
C GLN A 175 -4.78 13.32 -14.43
N THR A 176 -5.59 12.44 -13.88
CA THR A 176 -6.91 12.76 -13.32
C THR A 176 -7.15 12.03 -12.00
N THR A 177 -8.06 12.56 -11.18
CA THR A 177 -8.46 11.97 -9.91
C THR A 177 -9.45 10.83 -10.13
N ILE A 178 -9.62 9.98 -9.12
CA ILE A 178 -10.63 8.93 -9.12
C ILE A 178 -11.77 9.25 -8.16
N LEU A 179 -12.94 8.66 -8.45
CA LEU A 179 -14.11 8.74 -7.59
C LEU A 179 -13.93 7.91 -6.31
N LYS A 180 -14.51 8.37 -5.21
CA LYS A 180 -14.53 7.63 -3.94
C LYS A 180 -15.28 6.32 -4.12
N GLY A 181 -14.75 5.23 -3.58
CA GLY A 181 -15.37 3.90 -3.66
C GLY A 181 -15.13 3.17 -4.97
N LEU A 182 -14.19 3.63 -5.80
CA LEU A 182 -13.77 2.90 -7.00
C LEU A 182 -13.21 1.53 -6.62
N SER A 183 -13.81 0.45 -7.13
CA SER A 183 -13.38 -0.93 -6.86
C SER A 183 -13.14 -1.74 -8.13
N PHE A 184 -13.52 -1.20 -9.28
CA PHE A 184 -13.35 -1.80 -10.58
C PHE A 184 -13.29 -0.71 -11.63
N PHE A 185 -12.45 -0.90 -12.64
CA PHE A 185 -12.47 -0.15 -13.88
C PHE A 185 -11.69 -0.92 -14.95
N ASP A 186 -12.09 -0.72 -16.19
CA ASP A 186 -11.29 -1.07 -17.36
C ASP A 186 -10.73 0.19 -17.98
N THR A 187 -9.56 0.04 -18.58
CA THR A 187 -8.86 1.10 -19.30
C THR A 187 -8.89 0.82 -20.80
N THR A 188 -9.30 1.82 -21.57
CA THR A 188 -9.25 1.79 -23.04
C THR A 188 -8.60 3.05 -23.58
N PHE A 189 -8.05 2.98 -24.79
CA PHE A 189 -7.51 4.15 -25.48
C PHE A 189 -8.42 4.54 -26.64
N ARG A 190 -8.61 5.84 -26.84
CA ARG A 190 -9.29 6.41 -28.00
C ARG A 190 -8.40 7.45 -28.66
N SER A 191 -8.33 7.41 -29.99
CA SER A 191 -7.75 8.48 -30.79
C SER A 191 -8.81 9.55 -31.05
N MET A 192 -8.42 10.83 -31.00
CA MET A 192 -9.30 11.96 -31.36
C MET A 192 -9.17 12.35 -32.83
N LEU A 193 -8.04 12.02 -33.45
CA LEU A 193 -7.75 12.30 -34.85
C LEU A 193 -7.72 10.98 -35.61
N ASN A 194 -8.25 10.96 -36.85
CA ASN A 194 -8.04 9.87 -37.80
C ASN A 194 -6.60 9.90 -38.35
N ASP A 195 -5.62 10.07 -37.46
CA ASP A 195 -4.22 10.13 -37.80
C ASP A 195 -3.57 8.77 -37.51
N SER A 196 -3.25 8.07 -38.60
CA SER A 196 -2.72 6.70 -38.58
C SER A 196 -1.34 6.59 -37.91
N GLU A 197 -0.63 7.69 -37.71
CA GLU A 197 0.68 7.68 -37.04
C GLU A 197 0.53 7.66 -35.51
N SER A 198 -0.30 8.54 -34.95
CA SER A 198 -0.63 8.56 -33.51
C SER A 198 -1.25 7.23 -33.04
N GLU A 199 -1.94 6.51 -33.92
CA GLU A 199 -2.45 5.18 -33.62
C GLU A 199 -1.33 4.17 -33.36
N LYS A 200 -0.19 4.27 -34.03
CA LYS A 200 0.91 3.29 -33.96
C LYS A 200 1.86 3.50 -32.80
N GLU A 201 1.81 4.65 -32.14
CA GLU A 201 2.67 4.93 -30.99
C GLU A 201 2.27 4.11 -29.76
N CYS A 202 3.30 3.72 -28.99
CA CYS A 202 3.13 2.99 -27.74
C CYS A 202 2.51 3.89 -26.67
N LYS A 203 1.42 3.42 -26.07
CA LYS A 203 0.59 4.16 -25.12
C LYS A 203 0.50 3.42 -23.80
N TYR A 204 0.47 4.19 -22.71
CA TYR A 204 0.46 3.68 -21.35
C TYR A 204 -0.69 4.31 -20.58
N ALA A 205 -1.37 3.52 -19.77
CA ALA A 205 -2.35 4.03 -18.81
C ALA A 205 -2.39 3.16 -17.56
N PHE A 206 -2.43 3.80 -16.40
CA PHE A 206 -2.30 3.13 -15.12
C PHE A 206 -2.84 3.99 -13.97
N LEU A 207 -3.23 3.34 -12.89
CA LEU A 207 -3.53 3.98 -11.62
C LEU A 207 -2.31 3.89 -10.72
N VAL A 208 -1.85 5.00 -10.15
CA VAL A 208 -0.60 5.06 -9.36
C VAL A 208 -0.77 5.90 -8.11
N ASP A 209 -0.04 5.55 -7.06
CA ASP A 209 0.16 6.39 -5.88
C ASP A 209 0.76 7.75 -6.30
N ARG A 210 0.07 8.84 -5.97
CA ARG A 210 0.50 10.21 -6.32
C ARG A 210 1.88 10.52 -5.75
N ASP A 211 2.14 10.18 -4.50
CA ASP A 211 3.36 10.62 -3.81
C ASP A 211 4.57 9.83 -4.32
N TRP A 212 4.37 8.54 -4.63
CA TRP A 212 5.36 7.74 -5.37
C TRP A 212 5.62 8.29 -6.78
N PHE A 213 4.57 8.66 -7.52
CA PHE A 213 4.72 9.20 -8.87
C PHE A 213 5.50 10.51 -8.88
N MET A 214 5.21 11.42 -7.93
CA MET A 214 5.92 12.70 -7.80
C MET A 214 7.40 12.54 -7.49
N SER A 215 7.78 11.47 -6.80
CA SER A 215 9.17 11.17 -6.44
C SER A 215 9.91 10.28 -7.45
N THR A 216 9.21 9.73 -8.45
CA THR A 216 9.77 8.80 -9.45
C THR A 216 10.07 9.51 -10.75
N ASN A 217 11.21 9.21 -11.38
CA ASN A 217 11.47 9.72 -12.73
C ASN A 217 10.53 9.04 -13.73
N ILE A 218 9.59 9.81 -14.29
CA ILE A 218 8.59 9.33 -15.25
C ILE A 218 9.21 8.65 -16.48
N SER A 219 10.43 9.01 -16.90
CA SER A 219 11.09 8.35 -18.04
C SER A 219 11.41 6.88 -17.78
N THR A 220 11.47 6.46 -16.51
CA THR A 220 11.74 5.05 -16.14
C THR A 220 10.47 4.18 -16.21
N ILE A 221 9.28 4.79 -16.23
CA ILE A 221 8.00 4.06 -16.26
C ILE A 221 7.83 3.27 -17.56
N VAL A 222 8.47 3.71 -18.66
CA VAL A 222 8.43 3.02 -19.96
C VAL A 222 8.95 1.59 -19.90
N ASP A 223 9.90 1.32 -18.99
CA ASP A 223 10.50 0.00 -18.78
C ASP A 223 9.72 -0.83 -17.76
N MET A 224 8.88 -0.21 -16.95
CA MET A 224 8.11 -0.87 -15.91
C MET A 224 6.95 -1.69 -16.47
N ASP A 225 6.50 -2.66 -15.69
CA ASP A 225 5.34 -3.50 -15.99
C ASP A 225 4.21 -3.30 -14.97
N ASN A 226 4.55 -2.80 -13.80
CA ASN A 226 3.63 -2.53 -12.71
C ASN A 226 4.07 -1.27 -11.98
N VAL A 227 3.12 -0.57 -11.37
CA VAL A 227 3.33 0.62 -10.54
C VAL A 227 2.66 0.42 -9.19
N PRO A 228 3.11 1.10 -8.12
CA PRO A 228 2.44 1.03 -6.83
C PRO A 228 1.10 1.75 -6.88
N VAL A 229 0.08 1.14 -6.27
CA VAL A 229 -1.25 1.71 -6.07
C VAL A 229 -1.65 1.54 -4.61
N VAL A 230 -2.34 2.52 -4.06
CA VAL A 230 -2.86 2.48 -2.70
C VAL A 230 -4.29 1.95 -2.70
N LEU A 231 -4.53 0.87 -1.98
CA LEU A 231 -5.86 0.40 -1.62
C LEU A 231 -6.21 0.90 -0.22
N GLU A 232 -7.48 1.22 0.00
CA GLU A 232 -8.08 1.37 1.32
C GLU A 232 -8.79 0.06 1.68
N TYR A 233 -8.68 -0.41 2.92
CA TYR A 233 -9.45 -1.54 3.43
C TYR A 233 -10.49 -1.07 4.45
N GLN A 234 -11.68 -1.67 4.38
CA GLN A 234 -12.82 -1.31 5.21
C GLN A 234 -13.24 -2.49 6.09
N LEU A 235 -13.43 -2.22 7.39
CA LEU A 235 -13.78 -3.24 8.37
C LEU A 235 -15.24 -3.20 8.82
N ARG A 236 -16.04 -2.27 8.28
CA ARG A 236 -17.45 -2.08 8.66
C ARG A 236 -18.37 -3.29 8.50
N LYS A 237 -18.00 -4.28 7.69
CA LYS A 237 -18.78 -5.50 7.50
C LYS A 237 -18.52 -6.57 8.57
N TYR A 238 -17.49 -6.38 9.39
CA TYR A 238 -17.07 -7.33 10.42
C TYR A 238 -17.61 -6.88 11.78
N SER A 239 -18.10 -7.84 12.55
CA SER A 239 -18.51 -7.58 13.93
C SER A 239 -17.29 -7.49 14.85
N ALA A 240 -17.48 -6.94 16.05
CA ALA A 240 -16.47 -6.99 17.09
C ALA A 240 -16.05 -8.44 17.41
N ARG A 241 -16.96 -9.42 17.28
CA ARG A 241 -16.62 -10.83 17.44
C ARG A 241 -15.69 -11.34 16.34
N ASP A 242 -15.82 -10.86 15.11
CA ASP A 242 -14.95 -11.30 14.02
C ASP A 242 -13.55 -10.70 14.20
N ILE A 243 -13.48 -9.40 14.51
CA ILE A 243 -12.21 -8.67 14.67
C ILE A 243 -11.46 -9.14 15.92
N TYR A 244 -12.14 -9.20 17.07
CA TYR A 244 -11.52 -9.45 18.36
C TYR A 244 -11.74 -10.88 18.87
N GLY A 245 -12.72 -11.63 18.38
CA GLY A 245 -13.05 -12.96 18.91
C GLY A 245 -13.97 -12.92 20.14
N THR A 246 -14.49 -11.76 20.54
CA THR A 246 -15.40 -11.59 21.68
C THR A 246 -16.52 -10.59 21.39
N TYR A 247 -17.70 -10.81 21.98
CA TYR A 247 -18.81 -9.84 21.96
C TYR A 247 -18.66 -8.75 23.02
N ASN A 248 -17.92 -9.03 24.09
CA ASN A 248 -17.72 -8.09 25.20
C ASN A 248 -16.52 -7.17 24.93
N PHE A 249 -16.39 -6.72 23.68
CA PHE A 249 -15.36 -5.76 23.32
C PHE A 249 -15.80 -4.36 23.77
N SER A 250 -14.98 -3.73 24.59
CA SER A 250 -15.10 -2.32 24.93
C SER A 250 -13.81 -1.63 24.46
N PRO A 251 -13.90 -0.64 23.56
CA PRO A 251 -12.71 0.05 23.07
C PRO A 251 -12.05 0.81 24.22
N GLN A 252 -10.95 0.25 24.73
CA GLN A 252 -10.08 0.92 25.69
C GLN A 252 -8.87 1.49 24.94
N ASN A 253 -8.53 2.74 25.24
CA ASN A 253 -7.31 3.40 24.73
C ASN A 253 -7.23 3.49 23.19
N MET A 254 -8.36 3.40 22.51
CA MET A 254 -8.48 3.54 21.06
C MET A 254 -9.76 4.28 20.68
N THR A 255 -9.78 4.77 19.45
CA THR A 255 -10.94 5.41 18.82
C THR A 255 -11.14 4.81 17.43
N CYS A 256 -12.39 4.59 17.03
CA CYS A 256 -12.75 4.07 15.70
C CYS A 256 -13.76 5.00 15.02
N ASN A 257 -13.69 5.11 13.69
CA ASN A 257 -14.74 5.75 12.90
C ASN A 257 -15.83 4.75 12.46
N ASP A 258 -16.87 5.24 11.76
CA ASP A 258 -17.99 4.41 11.28
C ASP A 258 -17.57 3.30 10.30
N ASP A 259 -16.44 3.47 9.61
CA ASP A 259 -15.88 2.47 8.70
C ASP A 259 -15.02 1.41 9.43
N TRP A 260 -15.00 1.45 10.78
CA TRP A 260 -14.16 0.62 11.65
C TRP A 260 -12.67 0.79 11.42
N GLN A 261 -12.25 1.98 10.98
CA GLN A 261 -10.85 2.37 10.99
C GLN A 261 -10.52 2.89 12.39
N CYS A 262 -9.69 2.14 13.10
CA CYS A 262 -9.34 2.40 14.48
C CYS A 262 -7.89 2.90 14.60
N SER A 263 -7.63 3.73 15.59
CA SER A 263 -6.30 4.18 15.99
C SER A 263 -6.17 4.16 17.50
N CYS A 264 -4.99 3.85 18.01
CA CYS A 264 -4.68 4.02 19.43
C CYS A 264 -4.75 5.52 19.81
N ASN A 265 -5.24 5.80 21.01
CA ASN A 265 -5.34 7.16 21.54
C ASN A 265 -3.96 7.74 21.84
N THR A 266 -3.87 9.07 21.96
CA THR A 266 -2.63 9.76 22.35
C THR A 266 -2.03 9.15 23.62
N GLY A 267 -0.74 8.81 23.56
CA GLY A 267 -0.02 8.13 24.66
C GLY A 267 -0.02 6.60 24.58
N TYR A 268 -0.70 6.02 23.57
CA TYR A 268 -0.73 4.59 23.32
C TYR A 268 -0.20 4.25 21.91
N GLN A 269 0.42 3.08 21.78
CA GLN A 269 0.89 2.52 20.52
C GLN A 269 0.59 1.02 20.40
N GLY A 270 0.63 0.52 19.17
CA GLY A 270 0.40 -0.87 18.83
C GLY A 270 -0.74 -1.02 17.83
N ASN A 271 -1.44 -2.15 17.88
CA ASN A 271 -2.47 -2.48 16.91
C ASN A 271 -3.88 -2.42 17.55
N PRO A 272 -4.73 -1.46 17.17
CA PRO A 272 -6.09 -1.32 17.72
C PRO A 272 -7.04 -2.46 17.32
N TYR A 273 -6.65 -3.33 16.40
CA TYR A 273 -7.44 -4.50 15.98
C TYR A 273 -7.10 -5.76 16.77
N LEU A 274 -6.15 -5.71 17.71
CA LEU A 274 -5.88 -6.80 18.67
C LEU A 274 -6.57 -6.50 20.02
N LEU A 275 -6.99 -7.54 20.75
CA LEU A 275 -7.35 -7.37 22.16
C LEU A 275 -6.14 -6.82 22.92
N ASP A 276 -6.36 -5.75 23.67
CA ASP A 276 -5.32 -5.06 24.46
C ASP A 276 -4.10 -4.63 23.63
N GLY A 277 -4.30 -4.39 22.33
CA GLY A 277 -3.23 -4.08 21.39
C GLY A 277 -2.74 -2.63 21.44
N CYS A 278 -3.50 -1.71 22.06
CA CYS A 278 -3.06 -0.35 22.34
C CYS A 278 -2.46 -0.27 23.74
N GLN A 279 -1.13 -0.24 23.81
CA GLN A 279 -0.35 -0.27 25.05
C GLN A 279 0.32 1.09 25.30
N VAL A 280 0.55 1.42 26.57
CA VAL A 280 1.15 2.70 26.96
C VAL A 280 2.55 2.81 26.36
N LEU A 281 2.83 3.96 25.75
CA LEU A 281 4.18 4.35 25.37
C LEU A 281 5.04 4.50 26.62
N ILE A 282 5.81 3.47 26.97
CA ILE A 282 6.87 3.60 27.97
C ILE A 282 8.05 4.27 27.27
N CYS A 283 7.97 5.58 27.09
CA CYS A 283 9.15 6.38 26.77
C CYS A 283 10.03 6.45 28.03
N THR A 284 11.04 5.60 28.14
CA THR A 284 12.15 5.89 29.05
C THR A 284 12.91 7.06 28.44
N LEU A 285 12.74 8.26 29.00
CA LEU A 285 13.63 9.39 28.72
C LEU A 285 15.07 8.95 29.04
N PRO A 286 16.06 9.31 28.20
CA PRO A 286 17.47 8.94 28.37
C PRO A 286 18.08 9.53 29.65
#